data_AF-A0AA39IRY7-F1
#
_entry.id   AF-A0AA39IRY7-F1
#
_cell.length_a   1.000
_cell.length_b   1.000
_cell.length_c   1.000
_cell.angle_alpha   90.00
_cell.angle_beta   90.00
_cell.angle_gamma   90.00
#
_symmetry.space_group_name_H-M   'P 1'
#
loop_
_entity.id
_entity.type
_entity.pdbx_description
1 polymer ?
#
loop_
_entity_poly.entity_id
_entity_poly.type
_entity_poly.pdbx_seq_one_letter_code
_entity_poly.pdbx_strand_id
1 'polypeptide(L)'
;MRLFGVAAFVAFFSISHGALTIEKVASLMIRIGKEKICGGILLDNRHILTAAHCFFRAGTVCTRSFDLTRWKQATDDPKEMVIEFGGNCIGCTSPKEGDIPTTSYPSIVEKVMILKRFVISRCRRSDIAVLRLNRPIDHKLASEMDIRIPYEAKIPSNASLEVSGFGLSNVYHKKLTLSNFKAKIRPCTRNVKDSICVEENENNVCLTHTGSALLEKPSNRSTEQITIHGVETHGTGCRRMHSILAQRKAGTDVKYYLKGLYFTSTGYYAPFICKATDNRVRIDGDIKCDDLKKKKEIGSTDFTDRPSRQRVNAVHFYVHGVWFDTNKNRPLQTLVALNRQVEQWREDYWKGLSRGDQVHWQNEFAKHNGNLGQRQYFPDSMAIYNSATDILTILERFVGLPQPIDFNDLEDAVRSKGFLL
;
A
#
# COMPACT_ATOMS: atom_id res chain seq x y z
N MET A 1 23.62 -67.50 -33.72
CA MET A 1 23.69 -66.12 -34.26
C MET A 1 22.26 -65.54 -34.29
N ARG A 2 21.83 -64.94 -33.17
CA ARG A 2 20.61 -64.11 -33.08
C ARG A 2 20.92 -63.01 -32.05
N LEU A 3 21.16 -61.80 -32.55
CA LEU A 3 21.36 -60.58 -31.77
C LEU A 3 19.98 -60.04 -31.39
N PHE A 4 19.64 -60.05 -30.10
CA PHE A 4 18.54 -59.26 -29.55
C PHE A 4 19.12 -57.91 -29.11
N GLY A 5 18.86 -56.86 -29.90
CA GLY A 5 19.15 -55.49 -29.53
C GLY A 5 18.11 -54.97 -28.56
N VAL A 6 18.51 -54.71 -27.32
CA VAL A 6 17.69 -54.00 -26.34
C VAL A 6 17.84 -52.51 -26.64
N ALA A 7 16.82 -51.92 -27.26
CA ALA A 7 16.72 -50.47 -27.42
C ALA A 7 16.40 -49.84 -26.06
N ALA A 8 17.40 -49.24 -25.42
CA ALA A 8 17.21 -48.42 -24.23
C ALA A 8 16.51 -47.11 -24.65
N PHE A 9 15.20 -47.05 -24.42
CA PHE A 9 14.44 -45.80 -24.47
C PHE A 9 14.89 -44.91 -23.29
N VAL A 10 15.82 -44.00 -23.55
CA VAL A 10 16.12 -42.89 -22.63
C VAL A 10 14.96 -41.89 -22.76
N ALA A 11 13.95 -42.04 -21.90
CA ALA A 11 12.93 -41.03 -21.72
C ALA A 11 13.59 -39.78 -21.11
N PHE A 12 13.88 -38.78 -21.93
CA PHE A 12 14.14 -37.43 -21.44
C PHE A 12 12.84 -36.90 -20.83
N PHE A 13 12.68 -37.10 -19.53
CA PHE A 13 11.76 -36.30 -18.73
C PHE A 13 12.32 -34.87 -18.73
N SER A 14 11.90 -34.06 -19.69
CA SER A 14 12.02 -32.61 -19.59
C SER A 14 11.06 -32.19 -18.48
N ILE A 15 11.55 -32.19 -17.23
CA ILE A 15 10.85 -31.57 -16.12
C ILE A 15 10.74 -30.09 -16.49
N SER A 16 9.57 -29.69 -16.99
CA SER A 16 9.23 -28.30 -17.23
C SER A 16 9.09 -27.62 -15.86
N HIS A 17 10.22 -27.39 -15.20
CA HIS A 17 10.31 -26.40 -14.13
C HIS A 17 9.77 -25.12 -14.75
N GLY A 18 8.56 -24.71 -14.33
CA GLY A 18 7.89 -23.53 -14.89
C GLY A 18 8.85 -22.36 -14.79
N ALA A 19 9.46 -22.00 -15.93
CA ALA A 19 10.49 -20.97 -15.97
C ALA A 19 9.88 -19.71 -15.36
N LEU A 20 10.56 -19.11 -14.36
CA LEU A 20 10.16 -17.79 -13.90
C LEU A 20 10.29 -16.88 -15.11
N THR A 21 9.16 -16.37 -15.59
CA THR A 21 9.19 -15.31 -16.60
C THR A 21 9.83 -14.08 -15.97
N ILE A 22 10.61 -13.33 -16.72
CA ILE A 22 11.39 -12.17 -16.24
C ILE A 22 10.49 -11.15 -15.50
N GLU A 23 9.23 -11.05 -15.92
CA GLU A 23 8.17 -10.26 -15.27
C GLU A 23 7.88 -10.67 -13.82
N LYS A 24 7.93 -11.98 -13.54
CA LYS A 24 7.76 -12.53 -12.19
C LYS A 24 8.90 -12.18 -11.27
N VAL A 25 10.04 -11.82 -11.87
CA VAL A 25 11.29 -11.65 -11.16
C VAL A 25 11.59 -10.19 -10.87
N ALA A 26 11.22 -9.28 -11.78
CA ALA A 26 11.49 -7.84 -11.58
C ALA A 26 10.61 -7.21 -10.49
N SER A 27 9.41 -7.78 -10.28
CA SER A 27 8.46 -7.34 -9.27
C SER A 27 8.94 -7.73 -7.87
N LEU A 28 8.81 -6.81 -6.93
CA LEU A 28 9.17 -7.07 -5.54
C LEU A 28 8.12 -6.53 -4.57
N MET A 29 8.22 -6.98 -3.33
CA MET A 29 7.41 -6.46 -2.23
C MET A 29 8.30 -5.77 -1.20
N ILE A 30 7.82 -4.64 -0.69
CA ILE A 30 8.44 -3.86 0.38
C ILE A 30 7.50 -3.98 1.58
N ARG A 31 7.98 -4.64 2.64
CA ARG A 31 7.30 -4.65 3.95
C ARG A 31 7.90 -3.57 4.82
N ILE A 32 7.05 -2.78 5.46
CA ILE A 32 7.44 -1.66 6.32
C ILE A 32 6.78 -1.87 7.68
N GLY A 33 7.58 -2.21 8.68
CA GLY A 33 7.05 -2.61 9.99
C GLY A 33 6.17 -3.87 9.89
N LYS A 34 5.06 -3.89 10.65
CA LYS A 34 4.17 -5.06 10.76
C LYS A 34 3.00 -5.06 9.78
N GLU A 35 2.56 -3.89 9.33
CA GLU A 35 1.23 -3.74 8.72
C GLU A 35 1.25 -3.17 7.31
N LYS A 36 2.35 -2.54 6.90
CA LYS A 36 2.40 -1.79 5.66
C LYS A 36 3.15 -2.56 4.60
N ILE A 37 2.51 -2.72 3.45
CA ILE A 37 3.03 -3.45 2.31
C ILE A 37 2.90 -2.56 1.08
N CYS A 38 3.98 -2.46 0.33
CA CYS A 38 4.03 -1.83 -0.98
C CYS A 38 4.66 -2.75 -2.02
N GLY A 39 4.33 -2.51 -3.28
CA GLY A 39 5.05 -3.05 -4.42
C GLY A 39 6.29 -2.22 -4.74
N GLY A 40 7.11 -2.74 -5.62
CA GLY A 40 8.21 -2.01 -6.21
C GLY A 40 8.79 -2.79 -7.38
N ILE A 41 9.79 -2.19 -8.00
CA ILE A 41 10.58 -2.83 -9.05
C ILE A 41 12.05 -2.50 -8.88
N LEU A 42 12.90 -3.48 -9.13
CA LEU A 42 14.33 -3.27 -9.16
C LEU A 42 14.70 -2.41 -10.38
N LEU A 43 15.58 -1.42 -10.23
CA LEU A 43 16.17 -0.67 -11.35
C LEU A 43 17.56 -1.21 -11.70
N ASP A 44 18.30 -1.56 -10.65
CA ASP A 44 19.57 -2.29 -10.69
C ASP A 44 19.72 -3.03 -9.35
N ASN A 45 20.79 -3.80 -9.16
CA ASN A 45 20.98 -4.57 -7.92
C ASN A 45 21.06 -3.75 -6.61
N ARG A 46 21.08 -2.41 -6.66
CA ARG A 46 21.15 -1.50 -5.51
C ARG A 46 20.03 -0.45 -5.45
N HIS A 47 19.15 -0.40 -6.43
CA HIS A 47 18.11 0.63 -6.50
C HIS A 47 16.73 0.03 -6.78
N ILE A 48 15.74 0.47 -6.00
CA ILE A 48 14.33 0.06 -6.16
C ILE A 48 13.50 1.28 -6.47
N LEU A 49 12.64 1.20 -7.47
CA LEU A 49 11.62 2.19 -7.78
C LEU A 49 10.27 1.81 -7.18
N THR A 50 9.59 2.76 -6.55
CA THR A 50 8.27 2.55 -5.94
C THR A 50 7.55 3.90 -5.73
N ALA A 51 6.38 3.90 -5.08
CA ALA A 51 5.58 5.09 -4.82
C ALA A 51 6.10 5.83 -3.57
N ALA A 52 5.93 7.15 -3.52
CA ALA A 52 6.37 7.95 -2.36
C ALA A 52 5.45 7.78 -1.16
N HIS A 53 4.13 7.65 -1.38
CA HIS A 53 3.17 7.49 -0.28
C HIS A 53 3.42 6.22 0.54
N CYS A 54 4.14 5.24 -0.03
CA CYS A 54 4.60 4.04 0.66
C CYS A 54 5.45 4.32 1.89
N PHE A 55 6.01 5.52 2.05
CA PHE A 55 6.89 5.84 3.17
C PHE A 55 6.30 6.81 4.17
N PHE A 56 5.04 7.22 4.01
CA PHE A 56 4.37 8.11 4.95
C PHE A 56 3.29 7.39 5.74
N ARG A 57 3.21 7.69 7.04
CA ARG A 57 2.10 7.21 7.87
C ARG A 57 0.78 7.81 7.38
N ALA A 58 -0.30 7.03 7.43
CA ALA A 58 -1.63 7.49 7.04
C ALA A 58 -2.01 8.76 7.81
N GLY A 59 -2.57 9.75 7.11
CA GLY A 59 -3.01 11.01 7.73
C GLY A 59 -1.90 11.99 8.11
N THR A 60 -0.64 11.73 7.78
CA THR A 60 0.44 12.70 8.04
C THR A 60 0.55 13.74 6.93
N VAL A 61 1.36 13.48 5.89
CA VAL A 61 1.77 14.49 4.89
C VAL A 61 0.65 14.93 3.94
N CYS A 62 -0.37 14.09 3.74
CA CYS A 62 -1.45 14.39 2.79
C CYS A 62 -2.55 15.30 3.37
N THR A 63 -2.49 15.63 4.67
CA THR A 63 -3.51 16.47 5.32
C THR A 63 -3.21 17.95 5.21
N ARG A 64 -4.25 18.79 5.35
CA ARG A 64 -4.08 20.23 5.24
C ARG A 64 -3.41 20.88 6.46
N SER A 65 -3.47 20.23 7.60
CA SER A 65 -2.94 20.70 8.88
C SER A 65 -1.48 20.30 9.10
N PHE A 66 -0.91 19.45 8.25
CA PHE A 66 0.45 18.96 8.43
C PHE A 66 1.49 20.07 8.25
N ASP A 67 2.38 20.18 9.24
CA ASP A 67 3.57 21.05 9.18
C ASP A 67 4.62 20.44 8.25
N LEU A 68 4.70 21.01 7.04
CA LEU A 68 5.63 20.58 6.00
C LEU A 68 7.10 20.67 6.42
N THR A 69 7.46 21.38 7.49
CA THR A 69 8.85 21.40 7.98
C THR A 69 9.25 20.09 8.68
N ARG A 70 8.27 19.33 9.17
CA ARG A 70 8.45 18.08 9.92
C ARG A 70 8.21 16.81 9.10
N TRP A 71 8.07 16.92 7.78
CA TRP A 71 7.73 15.77 6.92
C TRP A 71 8.69 14.58 7.06
N LYS A 72 9.98 14.84 7.33
CA LYS A 72 10.99 13.79 7.56
C LYS A 72 10.72 12.96 8.83
N GLN A 73 10.04 13.53 9.82
CA GLN A 73 9.65 12.80 11.04
C GLN A 73 8.43 11.91 10.80
N ALA A 74 7.70 12.15 9.72
CA ALA A 74 6.53 11.38 9.33
C ALA A 74 6.87 10.22 8.36
N THR A 75 8.14 10.08 7.97
CA THR A 75 8.59 8.95 7.15
C THR A 75 8.90 7.72 7.99
N ASP A 76 8.57 6.55 7.47
CA ASP A 76 8.90 5.26 8.10
C ASP A 76 10.43 5.04 8.15
N ASP A 77 10.94 4.34 9.17
CA ASP A 77 12.38 4.08 9.33
C ASP A 77 12.84 3.04 8.29
N PRO A 78 13.83 3.36 7.43
CA PRO A 78 14.43 2.41 6.48
C PRO A 78 14.88 1.09 7.10
N LYS A 79 15.28 1.09 8.38
CA LYS A 79 15.74 -0.12 9.08
C LYS A 79 14.63 -1.12 9.36
N GLU A 80 13.38 -0.66 9.43
CA GLU A 80 12.20 -1.52 9.61
C GLU A 80 11.70 -2.14 8.29
N MET A 81 12.38 -1.85 7.18
CA MET A 81 12.00 -2.34 5.86
C MET A 81 12.57 -3.73 5.58
N VAL A 82 11.74 -4.58 4.99
CA VAL A 82 12.15 -5.89 4.45
C VAL A 82 11.78 -5.94 2.98
N ILE A 83 12.77 -6.22 2.13
CA ILE A 83 12.56 -6.41 0.69
C ILE A 83 12.39 -7.90 0.42
N GLU A 84 11.33 -8.28 -0.29
CA GLU A 84 11.07 -9.66 -0.70
C GLU A 84 11.21 -9.73 -2.23
N PHE A 85 12.17 -10.52 -2.74
CA PHE A 85 12.56 -10.55 -4.15
C PHE A 85 12.88 -11.96 -4.66
N GLY A 86 12.84 -12.17 -5.99
CA GLY A 86 13.40 -13.36 -6.63
C GLY A 86 12.50 -14.61 -6.63
N GLY A 87 11.24 -14.46 -6.23
CA GLY A 87 10.26 -15.56 -6.19
C GLY A 87 8.87 -15.10 -6.57
N ASN A 88 7.95 -16.05 -6.74
CA ASN A 88 6.54 -15.78 -7.04
C ASN A 88 5.64 -15.95 -5.81
N CYS A 89 6.21 -16.20 -4.63
CA CYS A 89 5.45 -16.49 -3.43
C CYS A 89 6.14 -16.01 -2.15
N ILE A 90 5.39 -15.34 -1.27
CA ILE A 90 5.83 -14.93 0.05
C ILE A 90 5.10 -15.78 1.10
N GLY A 91 5.84 -16.30 2.08
CA GLY A 91 5.27 -17.09 3.17
C GLY A 91 4.91 -18.54 2.83
N CYS A 92 5.30 -19.05 1.67
CA CYS A 92 5.22 -20.49 1.37
C CYS A 92 6.34 -21.24 2.09
N THR A 93 5.97 -22.10 3.03
CA THR A 93 6.87 -23.05 3.71
C THR A 93 6.96 -24.40 3.02
N SER A 94 5.97 -24.72 2.18
CA SER A 94 5.91 -25.95 1.39
C SER A 94 5.40 -25.57 0.00
N PRO A 95 6.29 -25.43 -1.00
CA PRO A 95 5.87 -25.02 -2.32
C PRO A 95 4.90 -26.07 -2.87
N LYS A 96 3.67 -25.66 -3.19
CA LYS A 96 2.92 -26.44 -4.17
C LYS A 96 3.74 -26.43 -5.47
N GLU A 97 3.54 -27.43 -6.32
CA GLU A 97 4.21 -27.48 -7.61
C GLU A 97 4.11 -26.13 -8.34
N GLY A 98 5.25 -25.47 -8.57
CA GLY A 98 5.36 -24.15 -9.21
C GLY A 98 5.45 -22.92 -8.29
N ASP A 99 5.29 -23.05 -6.96
CA ASP A 99 5.61 -21.97 -6.02
C ASP A 99 7.13 -21.85 -5.84
N ILE A 100 7.67 -20.65 -5.97
CA ILE A 100 9.08 -20.33 -5.78
C ILE A 100 9.14 -19.23 -4.71
N PRO A 101 9.61 -19.55 -3.49
CA PRO A 101 9.69 -18.59 -2.40
C PRO A 101 10.53 -17.37 -2.76
N THR A 102 10.10 -16.20 -2.30
CA THR A 102 10.94 -14.99 -2.33
C THR A 102 12.07 -15.11 -1.31
N THR A 103 13.19 -14.46 -1.60
CA THR A 103 14.26 -14.23 -0.64
C THR A 103 13.99 -12.92 0.10
N SER A 104 14.04 -12.98 1.43
CA SER A 104 13.86 -11.81 2.30
C SER A 104 15.19 -11.12 2.58
N TYR A 105 15.23 -9.80 2.35
CA TYR A 105 16.39 -8.95 2.62
C TYR A 105 16.02 -7.90 3.68
N PRO A 106 16.21 -8.19 4.97
CA PRO A 106 15.88 -7.25 6.04
C PRO A 106 16.92 -6.12 6.16
N SER A 107 16.44 -4.91 6.45
CA SER A 107 17.26 -3.76 6.84
C SER A 107 18.38 -3.41 5.85
N ILE A 108 18.16 -3.68 4.56
CA ILE A 108 19.12 -3.35 3.50
C ILE A 108 18.90 -1.98 2.88
N VAL A 109 17.79 -1.31 3.20
CA VAL A 109 17.47 0.02 2.70
C VAL A 109 18.35 1.04 3.43
N GLU A 110 19.26 1.68 2.69
CA GLU A 110 20.13 2.75 3.19
C GLU A 110 19.39 4.08 3.23
N LYS A 111 18.66 4.38 2.14
CA LYS A 111 18.07 5.69 1.90
C LYS A 111 16.78 5.59 1.11
N VAL A 112 15.80 6.41 1.50
CA VAL A 112 14.54 6.61 0.78
C VAL A 112 14.59 8.01 0.16
N MET A 113 14.60 8.09 -1.17
CA MET A 113 14.66 9.35 -1.91
C MET A 113 13.27 9.67 -2.46
N ILE A 114 12.71 10.80 -2.02
CA ILE A 114 11.35 11.25 -2.37
C ILE A 114 11.42 12.66 -2.94
N LEU A 115 10.66 12.93 -4.00
CA LEU A 115 10.54 14.28 -4.55
C LEU A 115 9.85 15.22 -3.56
N LYS A 116 10.48 16.36 -3.25
CA LYS A 116 9.92 17.41 -2.38
C LYS A 116 8.52 17.86 -2.86
N ARG A 117 8.29 17.82 -4.18
CA ARG A 117 7.00 18.16 -4.78
C ARG A 117 5.86 17.23 -4.31
N PHE A 118 6.14 15.97 -3.98
CA PHE A 118 5.15 15.08 -3.37
C PHE A 118 4.61 15.65 -2.06
N VAL A 119 5.53 16.03 -1.18
CA VAL A 119 5.24 16.61 0.14
C VAL A 119 4.52 17.94 0.01
N ILE A 120 5.08 18.88 -0.77
CA ILE A 120 4.49 20.23 -0.95
C ILE A 120 3.11 20.15 -1.61
N SER A 121 2.91 19.21 -2.55
CA SER A 121 1.61 19.02 -3.21
C SER A 121 0.59 18.29 -2.33
N ARG A 122 0.97 17.89 -1.10
CA ARG A 122 0.13 17.09 -0.19
C ARG A 122 -0.33 15.79 -0.84
N CYS A 123 0.64 15.05 -1.36
CA CYS A 123 0.46 13.74 -1.99
C CYS A 123 -0.37 13.77 -3.29
N ARG A 124 -0.54 14.93 -3.92
CA ARG A 124 -1.37 15.07 -5.14
C ARG A 124 -0.58 14.82 -6.43
N ARG A 125 0.74 14.96 -6.39
CA ARG A 125 1.64 14.84 -7.55
C ARG A 125 2.95 14.19 -7.14
N SER A 126 3.71 13.72 -8.12
CA SER A 126 5.07 13.21 -7.88
C SER A 126 5.13 12.05 -6.90
N ASP A 127 4.13 11.16 -6.93
CA ASP A 127 4.08 9.99 -6.06
C ASP A 127 5.03 8.90 -6.58
N ILE A 128 6.32 9.15 -6.39
CA ILE A 128 7.43 8.34 -6.86
C ILE A 128 8.61 8.49 -5.89
N ALA A 129 9.27 7.38 -5.63
CA ALA A 129 10.42 7.29 -4.75
C ALA A 129 11.41 6.26 -5.26
N VAL A 130 12.69 6.47 -4.93
CA VAL A 130 13.76 5.51 -5.18
C VAL A 130 14.38 5.12 -3.85
N LEU A 131 14.52 3.81 -3.62
CA LEU A 131 15.30 3.28 -2.50
C LEU A 131 16.71 2.99 -2.96
N ARG A 132 17.68 3.39 -2.16
CA ARG A 132 19.08 2.96 -2.28
C ARG A 132 19.38 1.90 -1.25
N LEU A 133 20.05 0.84 -1.67
CA LEU A 133 20.39 -0.30 -0.83
C LEU A 133 21.86 -0.24 -0.40
N ASN A 134 22.12 -0.51 0.89
CA ASN A 134 23.48 -0.49 1.45
C ASN A 134 24.35 -1.64 0.89
N ARG A 135 23.73 -2.73 0.47
CA ARG A 135 24.34 -3.88 -0.20
C ARG A 135 23.50 -4.31 -1.39
N PRO A 136 24.10 -4.90 -2.44
CA PRO A 136 23.35 -5.35 -3.59
C PRO A 136 22.45 -6.53 -3.22
N ILE A 137 21.33 -6.67 -3.94
CA ILE A 137 20.55 -7.90 -3.97
C ILE A 137 21.38 -8.92 -4.75
N ASP A 138 21.98 -9.86 -4.02
CA ASP A 138 22.72 -10.98 -4.59
C ASP A 138 21.74 -12.05 -5.07
N HIS A 139 21.23 -11.82 -6.28
CA HIS A 139 20.33 -12.72 -6.97
C HIS A 139 20.71 -12.72 -8.43
N LYS A 140 20.95 -13.91 -9.02
CA LYS A 140 21.39 -14.05 -10.42
C LYS A 140 20.57 -13.18 -11.39
N LEU A 141 19.26 -13.18 -11.18
CA LEU A 141 18.33 -12.43 -12.03
C LEU A 141 18.42 -10.90 -11.88
N ALA A 142 18.89 -10.39 -10.74
CA ALA A 142 19.10 -8.95 -10.55
C ALA A 142 20.24 -8.39 -11.43
N SER A 143 21.19 -9.23 -11.82
CA SER A 143 22.31 -8.85 -12.70
C SER A 143 22.04 -9.04 -14.19
N GLU A 144 21.06 -9.87 -14.56
CA GLU A 144 20.80 -10.25 -15.96
C GLU A 144 19.77 -9.36 -16.66
N MET A 145 18.92 -8.65 -15.90
CA MET A 145 17.86 -7.83 -16.48
C MET A 145 18.36 -6.51 -17.07
N ASP A 146 17.90 -6.20 -18.29
CA ASP A 146 18.04 -4.88 -18.90
C ASP A 146 16.77 -4.04 -18.64
N ILE A 147 16.73 -3.44 -17.45
CA ILE A 147 15.62 -2.59 -17.03
C ILE A 147 15.87 -1.14 -17.46
N ARG A 148 14.89 -0.57 -18.15
CA ARG A 148 14.95 0.80 -18.67
C ARG A 148 13.73 1.62 -18.25
N ILE A 149 13.88 2.93 -18.29
CA ILE A 149 12.77 3.88 -18.17
C ILE A 149 12.69 4.74 -19.43
N PRO A 150 11.49 5.12 -19.90
CA PRO A 150 11.36 6.05 -21.02
C PRO A 150 11.84 7.45 -20.61
N TYR A 151 12.10 8.33 -21.58
CA TYR A 151 12.25 9.77 -21.33
C TYR A 151 11.45 10.54 -22.39
N GLU A 152 10.43 11.28 -21.94
CA GLU A 152 9.48 12.05 -22.78
C GLU A 152 8.79 11.24 -23.91
N ALA A 153 9.00 9.92 -23.96
CA ALA A 153 8.36 9.03 -24.92
C ALA A 153 6.91 8.76 -24.55
N LYS A 154 6.03 8.78 -25.56
CA LYS A 154 4.67 8.28 -25.42
C LYS A 154 4.70 6.76 -25.45
N ILE A 155 3.83 6.14 -24.66
CA ILE A 155 3.60 4.70 -24.72
C ILE A 155 3.08 4.35 -26.14
N PRO A 156 3.73 3.43 -26.88
CA PRO A 156 3.25 2.99 -28.18
C PRO A 156 1.82 2.45 -28.09
N SER A 157 0.98 2.72 -29.09
CA SER A 157 -0.42 2.26 -29.10
C SER A 157 -0.56 0.74 -29.15
N ASN A 158 0.46 0.04 -29.64
CA ASN A 158 0.57 -1.41 -29.71
C ASN A 158 1.42 -2.02 -28.58
N ALA A 159 1.84 -1.23 -27.59
CA ALA A 159 2.64 -1.73 -26.47
C ALA A 159 1.87 -2.79 -25.67
N SER A 160 2.49 -3.95 -25.44
CA SER A 160 1.95 -4.97 -24.54
C SER A 160 2.30 -4.63 -23.10
N LEU A 161 1.37 -3.97 -22.41
CA LEU A 161 1.57 -3.57 -21.02
C LEU A 161 1.09 -4.63 -20.03
N GLU A 162 1.84 -4.80 -18.95
CA GLU A 162 1.51 -5.66 -17.83
C GLU A 162 1.82 -4.98 -16.50
N VAL A 163 1.04 -5.31 -15.47
CA VAL A 163 1.32 -4.95 -14.08
C VAL A 163 1.37 -6.24 -13.28
N SER A 164 2.38 -6.36 -12.43
CA SER A 164 2.61 -7.53 -11.58
C SER A 164 2.79 -7.12 -10.12
N GLY A 165 2.33 -7.96 -9.20
CA GLY A 165 2.40 -7.68 -7.78
C GLY A 165 1.82 -8.79 -6.91
N PHE A 166 2.04 -8.67 -5.60
CA PHE A 166 1.63 -9.65 -4.60
C PHE A 166 0.29 -9.28 -3.95
N GLY A 167 -0.65 -8.74 -4.74
CA GLY A 167 -1.85 -8.09 -4.22
C GLY A 167 -2.66 -8.94 -3.24
N LEU A 168 -3.53 -8.25 -2.50
CA LEU A 168 -4.36 -8.81 -1.45
C LEU A 168 -5.47 -9.68 -2.06
N SER A 169 -5.12 -10.87 -2.55
CA SER A 169 -6.14 -11.84 -2.98
C SER A 169 -6.97 -12.32 -1.79
N ASN A 170 -6.44 -12.26 -0.56
CA ASN A 170 -7.15 -12.45 0.70
C ASN A 170 -6.36 -11.85 1.86
N VAL A 171 -6.94 -10.86 2.56
CA VAL A 171 -6.37 -10.16 3.74
C VAL A 171 -6.02 -11.10 4.91
N TYR A 172 -6.44 -12.37 4.85
CA TYR A 172 -6.33 -13.36 5.93
C TYR A 172 -5.35 -14.51 5.64
N HIS A 173 -4.63 -14.51 4.51
CA HIS A 173 -3.71 -15.60 4.22
C HIS A 173 -2.27 -15.27 4.59
N LYS A 174 -1.62 -16.23 5.27
CA LYS A 174 -0.17 -16.24 5.55
C LYS A 174 0.70 -16.31 4.29
N LYS A 175 0.10 -16.55 3.12
CA LYS A 175 0.76 -16.76 1.83
C LYS A 175 0.25 -15.73 0.83
N LEU A 176 1.18 -15.04 0.16
CA LEU A 176 0.91 -14.17 -0.98
C LEU A 176 1.54 -14.78 -2.22
N THR A 177 0.81 -14.79 -3.34
CA THR A 177 1.31 -15.27 -4.63
C THR A 177 1.29 -14.13 -5.62
N LEU A 178 2.35 -14.04 -6.42
CA LEU A 178 2.47 -13.03 -7.44
C LEU A 178 1.38 -13.23 -8.50
N SER A 179 0.63 -12.16 -8.75
CA SER A 179 -0.40 -12.07 -9.78
C SER A 179 0.01 -11.03 -10.81
N ASN A 180 -0.55 -11.15 -12.01
CA ASN A 180 -0.34 -10.18 -13.07
C ASN A 180 -1.61 -9.95 -13.89
N PHE A 181 -1.67 -8.83 -14.60
CA PHE A 181 -2.73 -8.57 -15.56
C PHE A 181 -2.24 -7.68 -16.69
N LYS A 182 -2.84 -7.86 -17.87
CA LYS A 182 -2.61 -6.99 -19.03
C LYS A 182 -3.24 -5.63 -18.80
N ALA A 183 -2.42 -4.58 -18.85
CA ALA A 183 -2.88 -3.21 -18.68
C ALA A 183 -3.34 -2.62 -20.00
N LYS A 184 -4.45 -1.88 -19.95
CA LYS A 184 -4.97 -1.11 -21.08
C LYS A 184 -5.02 0.35 -20.70
N ILE A 185 -4.29 1.19 -21.43
CA ILE A 185 -4.28 2.63 -21.19
C ILE A 185 -5.65 3.23 -21.51
N ARG A 186 -6.08 4.17 -20.68
CA ARG A 186 -7.27 5.00 -20.90
C ARG A 186 -6.95 6.48 -20.63
N PRO A 187 -7.75 7.41 -21.18
CA PRO A 187 -7.65 8.80 -20.79
C PRO A 187 -7.85 8.98 -19.28
N CYS A 188 -7.00 9.79 -18.66
CA CYS A 188 -7.16 10.17 -17.26
C CYS A 188 -8.35 11.13 -17.10
N THR A 189 -9.14 10.94 -16.04
CA THR A 189 -10.26 11.85 -15.71
C THR A 189 -9.77 13.26 -15.40
N ARG A 190 -8.55 13.37 -14.85
CA ARG A 190 -7.85 14.64 -14.65
C ARG A 190 -6.66 14.69 -15.58
N ASN A 191 -6.50 15.79 -16.33
CA ASN A 191 -5.36 16.00 -17.20
C ASN A 191 -4.11 16.34 -16.37
N VAL A 192 -3.43 15.30 -15.90
CA VAL A 192 -2.23 15.39 -15.07
C VAL A 192 -1.08 14.81 -15.88
N LYS A 193 -0.17 15.68 -16.35
CA LYS A 193 0.93 15.31 -17.27
C LYS A 193 1.86 14.21 -16.73
N ASP A 194 1.91 14.05 -15.41
CA ASP A 194 2.75 13.08 -14.72
C ASP A 194 2.01 11.78 -14.35
N SER A 195 0.81 11.57 -14.91
CA SER A 195 -0.02 10.40 -14.62
C SER A 195 -0.35 9.60 -15.89
N ILE A 196 -0.35 8.27 -15.74
CA ILE A 196 -0.82 7.30 -16.71
C ILE A 196 -2.04 6.62 -16.09
N CYS A 197 -3.13 6.51 -16.84
CA CYS A 197 -4.34 5.86 -16.35
C CYS A 197 -4.57 4.54 -17.07
N VAL A 198 -4.87 3.52 -16.29
CA VAL A 198 -5.11 2.16 -16.75
C VAL A 198 -6.55 1.77 -16.43
N GLU A 199 -7.17 1.03 -17.34
CA GLU A 199 -8.51 0.47 -17.15
C GLU A 199 -8.53 -0.46 -15.92
N GLU A 200 -9.47 -0.22 -15.03
CA GLU A 200 -9.71 -1.03 -13.84
C GLU A 200 -11.03 -1.78 -14.02
N ASN A 201 -11.02 -3.07 -13.70
CA ASN A 201 -12.18 -3.96 -13.72
C ASN A 201 -12.07 -4.96 -12.55
N GLU A 202 -13.11 -5.77 -12.36
CA GLU A 202 -13.17 -6.74 -11.25
C GLU A 202 -12.09 -7.83 -11.32
N ASN A 203 -11.52 -8.07 -12.49
CA ASN A 203 -10.49 -9.09 -12.68
C ASN A 203 -9.07 -8.57 -12.42
N ASN A 204 -8.86 -7.25 -12.37
CA ASN A 204 -7.52 -6.67 -12.15
C ASN A 204 -7.39 -5.82 -10.89
N VAL A 205 -8.50 -5.43 -10.28
CA VAL A 205 -8.51 -4.75 -8.99
C VAL A 205 -7.88 -5.67 -7.92
N CYS A 206 -6.99 -5.12 -7.09
CA CYS A 206 -6.36 -5.82 -5.97
C CYS A 206 -5.41 -6.97 -6.28
N LEU A 207 -5.07 -7.17 -7.56
CA LEU A 207 -4.04 -8.14 -7.94
C LEU A 207 -2.62 -7.67 -7.59
N THR A 208 -2.45 -6.37 -7.34
CA THR A 208 -1.14 -5.74 -7.11
C THR A 208 -1.16 -4.89 -5.84
N HIS A 209 0.00 -4.33 -5.50
CA HIS A 209 0.15 -3.37 -4.40
C HIS A 209 0.54 -2.01 -4.95
N THR A 210 0.15 -0.95 -4.24
CA THR A 210 0.67 0.39 -4.49
C THR A 210 2.18 0.40 -4.53
N GLY A 211 2.78 1.03 -5.54
CA GLY A 211 4.20 0.98 -5.84
C GLY A 211 4.60 -0.06 -6.90
N SER A 212 3.70 -0.97 -7.30
CA SER A 212 3.93 -1.90 -8.42
C SER A 212 4.21 -1.17 -9.74
N ALA A 213 4.95 -1.81 -10.63
CA ALA A 213 5.37 -1.19 -11.88
C ALA A 213 4.44 -1.52 -13.05
N LEU A 214 4.21 -0.55 -13.93
CA LEU A 214 3.61 -0.74 -15.25
C LEU A 214 4.73 -1.02 -16.25
N LEU A 215 4.79 -2.26 -16.74
CA LEU A 215 5.85 -2.77 -17.58
C LEU A 215 5.38 -2.89 -19.03
N GLU A 216 6.25 -2.57 -19.97
CA GLU A 216 6.11 -2.96 -21.37
C GLU A 216 6.91 -4.24 -21.63
N LYS A 217 6.24 -5.25 -22.18
CA LYS A 217 6.89 -6.50 -22.59
C LYS A 217 7.65 -6.30 -23.90
N PRO A 218 8.85 -6.89 -24.04
CA PRO A 218 9.55 -6.89 -25.32
C PRO A 218 8.70 -7.58 -26.39
N SER A 219 8.52 -6.90 -27.52
CA SER A 219 7.75 -7.43 -28.66
C SER A 219 8.49 -8.56 -29.39
N ASN A 220 9.80 -8.71 -29.18
CA ASN A 220 10.66 -9.65 -29.89
C ASN A 220 11.56 -10.41 -28.89
N ARG A 221 11.66 -11.74 -29.06
CA ARG A 221 12.35 -12.66 -28.11
C ARG A 221 13.86 -12.46 -27.96
N SER A 222 14.48 -11.58 -28.74
CA SER A 222 15.95 -11.44 -28.82
C SER A 222 16.57 -10.48 -27.80
N THR A 223 15.77 -9.63 -27.14
CA THR A 223 16.28 -8.70 -26.13
C THR A 223 15.35 -8.71 -24.92
N GLU A 224 15.85 -9.21 -23.80
CA GLU A 224 15.23 -9.23 -22.45
C GLU A 224 15.10 -7.82 -21.85
N GLN A 225 14.81 -6.83 -22.69
CA GLN A 225 14.66 -5.45 -22.31
C GLN A 225 13.24 -5.24 -21.75
N ILE A 226 13.17 -4.67 -20.54
CA ILE A 226 11.91 -4.29 -19.90
C ILE A 226 11.89 -2.77 -19.73
N THR A 227 10.86 -2.12 -20.26
CA THR A 227 10.65 -0.68 -20.06
C THR A 227 9.58 -0.46 -18.98
N ILE A 228 9.93 0.30 -17.94
CA ILE A 228 9.01 0.67 -16.87
C ILE A 228 8.38 2.02 -17.22
N HIS A 229 7.09 2.03 -17.52
CA HIS A 229 6.36 3.25 -17.90
C HIS A 229 5.81 4.02 -16.70
N GLY A 230 5.49 3.33 -15.61
CA GLY A 230 4.89 3.97 -14.45
C GLY A 230 4.97 3.16 -13.17
N VAL A 231 4.65 3.84 -12.07
CA VAL A 231 4.57 3.28 -10.72
C VAL A 231 3.14 3.46 -10.20
N GLU A 232 2.50 2.39 -9.75
CA GLU A 232 1.13 2.40 -9.24
C GLU A 232 1.01 3.31 -8.03
N THR A 233 0.07 4.25 -8.06
CA THR A 233 -0.12 5.24 -6.99
C THR A 233 -1.41 5.01 -6.23
N HIS A 234 -2.53 4.93 -6.95
CA HIS A 234 -3.85 4.76 -6.34
C HIS A 234 -4.82 4.12 -7.33
N GLY A 235 -5.81 3.45 -6.76
CA GLY A 235 -6.88 2.78 -7.47
C GLY A 235 -8.12 2.64 -6.61
N THR A 236 -8.99 1.71 -6.97
CA THR A 236 -10.07 1.27 -6.09
C THR A 236 -9.49 0.56 -4.87
N GLY A 237 -9.90 0.98 -3.67
CA GLY A 237 -9.42 0.37 -2.43
C GLY A 237 -9.92 -1.06 -2.27
N CYS A 238 -9.01 -1.99 -1.96
CA CYS A 238 -9.34 -3.42 -1.92
C CYS A 238 -10.39 -3.80 -0.88
N ARG A 239 -10.34 -3.20 0.31
CA ARG A 239 -11.37 -3.41 1.32
C ARG A 239 -12.77 -3.07 0.81
N ARG A 240 -12.88 -1.98 0.04
CA ARG A 240 -14.15 -1.57 -0.57
C ARG A 240 -14.59 -2.57 -1.63
N MET A 241 -13.68 -3.01 -2.49
CA MET A 241 -13.99 -4.00 -3.52
C MET A 241 -14.44 -5.33 -2.92
N HIS A 242 -13.72 -5.86 -1.93
CA HIS A 242 -14.14 -7.09 -1.23
C HIS A 242 -15.52 -6.95 -0.59
N SER A 243 -15.84 -5.79 0.02
CA SER A 243 -17.16 -5.52 0.58
C SER A 243 -18.26 -5.57 -0.49
N ILE A 244 -18.03 -4.96 -1.67
CA ILE A 244 -18.98 -4.97 -2.78
C ILE A 244 -19.17 -6.38 -3.35
N LEU A 245 -18.08 -7.13 -3.54
CA LEU A 245 -18.15 -8.52 -4.02
C LEU A 245 -18.90 -9.42 -3.04
N ALA A 246 -18.70 -9.22 -1.74
CA ALA A 246 -19.43 -9.94 -0.70
C ALA A 246 -20.93 -9.62 -0.72
N GLN A 247 -21.31 -8.34 -0.85
CA GLN A 247 -22.71 -7.93 -0.94
C GLN A 247 -23.41 -8.50 -2.19
N ARG A 248 -22.73 -8.50 -3.33
CA ARG A 248 -23.25 -9.12 -4.56
C ARG A 248 -23.41 -10.63 -4.44
N LYS A 249 -22.45 -11.31 -3.81
CA LYS A 249 -22.56 -12.75 -3.51
C LYS A 249 -23.75 -13.06 -2.60
N ALA A 250 -24.14 -12.11 -1.73
CA ALA A 250 -25.34 -12.19 -0.92
C ALA A 250 -26.64 -11.78 -1.64
N GLY A 251 -26.60 -11.56 -2.96
CA GLY A 251 -27.77 -11.21 -3.78
C GLY A 251 -28.16 -9.73 -3.73
N THR A 252 -27.33 -8.86 -3.15
CA THR A 252 -27.59 -7.41 -3.14
C THR A 252 -27.12 -6.78 -4.44
N ASP A 253 -27.99 -6.04 -5.13
CA ASP A 253 -27.61 -5.23 -6.29
C ASP A 253 -26.88 -3.96 -5.84
N VAL A 254 -25.56 -4.03 -5.81
CA VAL A 254 -24.70 -2.91 -5.45
C VAL A 254 -24.08 -2.31 -6.71
N LYS A 255 -24.56 -1.11 -7.07
CA LYS A 255 -23.95 -0.28 -8.10
C LYS A 255 -22.67 0.35 -7.55
N TYR A 256 -21.57 0.11 -8.24
CA TYR A 256 -20.27 0.65 -7.87
C TYR A 256 -19.46 1.06 -9.09
N TYR A 257 -18.71 2.15 -8.93
CA TYR A 257 -17.85 2.72 -9.96
C TYR A 257 -16.40 2.58 -9.55
N LEU A 258 -15.63 1.88 -10.39
CA LEU A 258 -14.19 1.75 -10.25
C LEU A 258 -13.53 3.10 -10.53
N LYS A 259 -12.55 3.46 -9.70
CA LYS A 259 -11.83 4.75 -9.82
C LYS A 259 -10.91 4.77 -11.04
N GLY A 260 -10.50 3.60 -11.52
CA GLY A 260 -9.39 3.48 -12.46
C GLY A 260 -8.07 3.40 -11.71
N LEU A 261 -7.08 2.75 -12.33
CA LEU A 261 -5.74 2.66 -11.78
C LEU A 261 -4.90 3.85 -12.29
N TYR A 262 -4.18 4.49 -11.37
CA TYR A 262 -3.31 5.63 -11.67
C TYR A 262 -1.86 5.25 -11.41
N PHE A 263 -1.02 5.53 -12.38
CA PHE A 263 0.42 5.34 -12.32
C PHE A 263 1.13 6.69 -12.43
N THR A 264 2.15 6.93 -11.61
CA THR A 264 3.08 8.04 -11.82
C THR A 264 4.00 7.69 -12.99
N SER A 265 4.07 8.57 -14.00
CA SER A 265 4.94 8.35 -15.17
C SER A 265 6.42 8.39 -14.78
N THR A 266 7.15 7.30 -15.04
CA THR A 266 8.61 7.24 -14.85
C THR A 266 9.33 8.19 -15.79
N GLY A 267 8.88 8.27 -17.05
CA GLY A 267 9.52 9.13 -18.05
C GLY A 267 9.40 10.62 -17.77
N TYR A 268 8.30 11.05 -17.14
CA TYR A 268 8.18 12.42 -16.64
C TYR A 268 9.20 12.72 -15.52
N TYR A 269 9.57 11.71 -14.73
CA TYR A 269 10.49 11.82 -13.60
C TYR A 269 11.87 11.22 -13.86
N ALA A 270 12.24 10.93 -15.12
CA ALA A 270 13.53 10.33 -15.46
C ALA A 270 14.74 11.13 -14.94
N PRO A 271 14.77 12.48 -14.96
CA PRO A 271 15.89 13.22 -14.37
C PRO A 271 16.05 12.97 -12.86
N PHE A 272 14.94 12.82 -12.14
CA PHE A 272 14.97 12.47 -10.72
C PHE A 272 15.50 11.05 -10.50
N ILE A 273 15.00 10.08 -11.28
CA ILE A 273 15.42 8.68 -11.16
C ILE A 273 16.90 8.53 -11.52
N CYS A 274 17.39 9.18 -12.58
CA CYS A 274 18.80 9.24 -12.93
C CYS A 274 19.65 9.78 -11.78
N LYS A 275 19.28 10.93 -11.21
CA LYS A 275 20.02 11.52 -10.08
C LYS A 275 19.98 10.61 -8.85
N ALA A 276 18.83 10.01 -8.54
CA ALA A 276 18.66 9.14 -7.38
C ALA A 276 19.40 7.80 -7.51
N THR A 277 19.75 7.38 -8.72
CA THR A 277 20.48 6.13 -9.00
C THR A 277 21.95 6.36 -9.33
N ASP A 278 22.49 7.56 -9.10
CA ASP A 278 23.85 7.93 -9.50
C ASP A 278 24.12 7.62 -10.99
N ASN A 279 23.13 7.92 -11.85
CA ASN A 279 23.07 7.62 -13.29
C ASN A 279 23.13 6.13 -13.69
N ARG A 280 22.89 5.20 -12.77
CA ARG A 280 22.95 3.77 -13.09
C ARG A 280 21.73 3.26 -13.84
N VAL A 281 20.57 3.90 -13.67
CA VAL A 281 19.36 3.54 -14.43
C VAL A 281 19.60 3.77 -15.92
N ARG A 282 19.13 2.85 -16.75
CA ARG A 282 19.19 2.97 -18.21
C ARG A 282 17.94 3.70 -18.71
N ILE A 283 18.13 4.63 -19.64
CA ILE A 283 17.03 5.26 -20.36
C ILE A 283 16.78 4.47 -21.65
N ASP A 284 15.52 4.37 -22.06
CA ASP A 284 15.17 3.75 -23.32
C ASP A 284 15.58 4.63 -24.51
N GLY A 285 16.14 4.02 -25.56
CA GLY A 285 16.79 4.71 -26.69
C GLY A 285 18.25 5.11 -26.44
N ASP A 286 18.75 6.08 -27.23
CA ASP A 286 20.16 6.50 -27.23
C ASP A 286 20.51 7.54 -26.15
N ILE A 287 19.50 8.05 -25.46
CA ILE A 287 19.67 9.10 -24.44
C ILE A 287 20.28 8.47 -23.19
N LYS A 288 21.24 9.15 -22.56
CA LYS A 288 21.84 8.74 -21.29
C LYS A 288 21.42 9.67 -20.16
N CYS A 289 21.52 9.20 -18.92
CA CYS A 289 21.22 10.03 -17.74
C CYS A 289 22.03 11.34 -17.70
N ASP A 290 23.27 11.33 -18.19
CA ASP A 290 24.10 12.54 -18.24
C ASP A 290 23.59 13.60 -19.23
N ASP A 291 22.84 13.19 -20.26
CA ASP A 291 22.20 14.13 -21.19
C ASP A 291 21.02 14.87 -20.53
N LEU A 292 20.38 14.24 -19.54
CA LEU A 292 19.25 14.82 -18.81
C LEU A 292 19.66 15.91 -17.82
N LYS A 293 20.88 15.82 -17.26
CA LYS A 293 21.39 16.83 -16.30
C LYS A 293 21.45 18.24 -16.89
N LYS A 294 21.65 18.34 -18.20
CA LYS A 294 21.73 19.62 -18.93
C LYS A 294 20.35 20.25 -19.15
N LYS A 295 19.26 19.48 -19.00
CA LYS A 295 17.89 19.90 -19.27
C LYS A 295 17.09 19.93 -17.96
N LYS A 296 17.15 21.07 -17.26
CA LYS A 296 16.19 21.52 -16.23
C LYS A 296 16.21 20.69 -14.93
N GLU A 297 16.80 21.26 -13.88
CA GLU A 297 16.68 20.71 -12.52
C GLU A 297 15.21 20.75 -12.05
N ILE A 298 14.54 19.60 -12.09
CA ILE A 298 13.37 19.39 -11.24
C ILE A 298 13.92 19.22 -9.83
N GLY A 299 13.84 20.29 -9.02
CA GLY A 299 14.43 20.39 -7.68
C GLY A 299 14.42 19.08 -6.89
N SER A 300 15.54 18.37 -6.95
CA SER A 300 15.81 17.13 -6.24
C SER A 300 16.83 17.47 -5.18
N THR A 301 16.43 17.29 -3.92
CA THR A 301 17.26 17.53 -2.75
C THR A 301 17.56 16.20 -2.09
N ASP A 302 18.85 15.91 -1.96
CA ASP A 302 19.38 14.72 -1.32
C ASP A 302 19.53 14.98 0.19
N PHE A 303 19.02 14.09 1.05
CA PHE A 303 18.85 14.43 2.48
C PHE A 303 19.28 13.31 3.43
N THR A 304 20.53 13.36 3.90
CA THR A 304 21.05 12.54 5.00
C THR A 304 21.15 13.27 6.35
N ASP A 305 20.77 14.55 6.44
CA ASP A 305 20.90 15.31 7.69
C ASP A 305 19.76 15.08 8.68
N ARG A 306 20.14 14.66 9.90
CA ARG A 306 19.29 14.40 11.06
C ARG A 306 18.64 15.70 11.58
N PRO A 307 17.35 15.71 11.93
CA PRO A 307 16.75 16.85 12.61
C PRO A 307 17.12 16.87 14.11
N SER A 308 17.47 18.06 14.61
CA SER A 308 17.61 18.35 16.04
C SER A 308 16.27 18.22 16.77
N ARG A 309 16.30 17.65 17.98
CA ARG A 309 15.12 17.46 18.87
C ARG A 309 14.47 18.79 19.23
N GLN A 310 13.16 18.91 19.06
CA GLN A 310 12.35 19.97 19.67
C GLN A 310 10.99 19.44 20.13
N ARG A 311 10.51 19.97 21.26
CA ARG A 311 9.34 19.49 22.02
C ARG A 311 8.02 19.69 21.26
N VAL A 312 7.06 18.80 21.52
CA VAL A 312 5.72 18.72 20.89
C VAL A 312 4.70 19.43 21.78
N ASN A 313 3.76 20.16 21.17
CA ASN A 313 2.55 20.70 21.83
C ASN A 313 1.31 19.89 21.40
N ALA A 314 0.31 19.85 22.29
CA ALA A 314 -0.83 18.93 22.35
C ALA A 314 -1.72 18.80 21.09
N VAL A 315 -2.38 17.63 20.96
CA VAL A 315 -3.32 17.26 19.90
C VAL A 315 -4.65 16.81 20.53
N HIS A 316 -5.79 17.22 19.96
CA HIS A 316 -7.13 16.77 20.37
C HIS A 316 -7.73 15.84 19.29
N PHE A 317 -8.50 14.83 19.69
CA PHE A 317 -9.26 13.97 18.76
C PHE A 317 -10.57 13.44 19.37
N TYR A 318 -11.51 13.11 18.47
CA TYR A 318 -12.87 12.69 18.77
C TYR A 318 -13.04 11.21 18.41
N VAL A 319 -13.55 10.41 19.35
CA VAL A 319 -13.96 9.01 19.10
C VAL A 319 -15.38 8.85 19.62
N HIS A 320 -16.26 8.35 18.75
CA HIS A 320 -17.71 8.12 18.93
C HIS A 320 -18.23 8.28 20.37
N GLY A 321 -18.73 9.49 20.67
CA GLY A 321 -19.55 9.76 21.85
C GLY A 321 -18.82 10.14 23.13
N VAL A 322 -17.49 10.19 23.15
CA VAL A 322 -16.74 10.65 24.34
C VAL A 322 -15.88 11.87 23.98
N TRP A 323 -16.07 12.95 24.74
CA TRP A 323 -15.28 14.17 24.63
C TRP A 323 -14.14 14.12 25.64
N PHE A 324 -12.90 14.20 25.17
CA PHE A 324 -11.71 14.22 26.02
C PHE A 324 -11.19 15.65 26.16
N ASP A 325 -11.26 16.20 27.37
CA ASP A 325 -10.67 17.49 27.74
C ASP A 325 -9.52 17.21 28.73
N THR A 326 -8.27 17.36 28.27
CA THR A 326 -7.08 17.12 29.09
C THR A 326 -6.82 18.21 30.15
N ASN A 327 -7.64 19.27 30.19
CA ASN A 327 -7.44 20.41 31.10
C ASN A 327 -8.38 20.44 32.31
N LYS A 328 -9.19 19.40 32.56
CA LYS A 328 -10.14 19.41 33.69
C LYS A 328 -9.98 18.19 34.60
N ASN A 329 -9.55 18.45 35.84
CA ASN A 329 -9.50 17.51 36.97
C ASN A 329 -10.90 17.09 37.48
N ARG A 330 -11.78 16.56 36.62
CA ARG A 330 -13.02 15.91 37.09
C ARG A 330 -13.30 14.63 36.31
N PRO A 331 -13.56 13.50 37.00
CA PRO A 331 -13.94 12.26 36.34
C PRO A 331 -15.40 12.36 35.88
N LEU A 332 -15.65 12.18 34.59
CA LEU A 332 -16.97 11.80 34.09
C LEU A 332 -17.05 10.26 34.13
N GLN A 333 -17.60 9.72 35.21
CA GLN A 333 -18.02 8.32 35.23
C GLN A 333 -19.29 8.18 34.38
N THR A 334 -19.31 7.25 33.43
CA THR A 334 -20.19 6.05 33.44
C THR A 334 -19.90 5.23 32.17
N LEU A 335 -19.37 4.02 32.30
CA LEU A 335 -19.44 2.96 31.29
C LEU A 335 -20.41 1.91 31.84
N VAL A 336 -21.62 1.84 31.29
CA VAL A 336 -22.58 0.77 31.61
C VAL A 336 -22.28 -0.41 30.69
N ALA A 337 -21.94 -1.56 31.27
CA ALA A 337 -21.85 -2.82 30.55
C ALA A 337 -23.25 -3.18 30.00
N LEU A 338 -23.40 -3.20 28.67
CA LEU A 338 -24.67 -3.55 28.04
C LEU A 338 -24.81 -5.06 27.93
N ASN A 339 -25.47 -5.64 28.93
CA ASN A 339 -26.17 -6.90 28.76
C ASN A 339 -27.68 -6.66 28.95
N ARG A 340 -28.38 -6.35 27.86
CA ARG A 340 -29.84 -6.46 27.64
C ARG A 340 -30.19 -6.02 26.22
N GLN A 341 -31.29 -6.55 25.68
CA GLN A 341 -31.70 -6.36 24.28
C GLN A 341 -31.74 -4.86 23.90
N VAL A 342 -31.01 -4.55 22.83
CA VAL A 342 -30.64 -3.21 22.35
C VAL A 342 -31.83 -2.26 22.19
N GLU A 343 -33.01 -2.81 21.91
CA GLU A 343 -34.25 -2.04 21.73
C GLU A 343 -34.74 -1.42 23.05
N GLN A 344 -34.54 -2.10 24.18
CA GLN A 344 -34.94 -1.59 25.49
C GLN A 344 -33.92 -0.56 26.02
N TRP A 345 -32.62 -0.79 25.78
CA TRP A 345 -31.60 0.21 26.04
C TRP A 345 -31.82 1.49 25.22
N ARG A 346 -32.21 1.37 23.95
CA ARG A 346 -32.55 2.51 23.09
C ARG A 346 -33.66 3.37 23.69
N GLU A 347 -34.73 2.75 24.16
CA GLU A 347 -35.86 3.46 24.76
C GLU A 347 -35.48 4.12 26.09
N ASP A 348 -34.72 3.43 26.94
CA ASP A 348 -34.37 3.93 28.26
C ASP A 348 -33.29 5.02 28.20
N TYR A 349 -32.30 4.88 27.31
CA TYR A 349 -31.27 5.91 27.07
C TYR A 349 -31.88 7.16 26.44
N TRP A 350 -32.76 7.01 25.43
CA TRP A 350 -33.45 8.14 24.82
C TRP A 350 -34.29 8.93 25.83
N LYS A 351 -35.02 8.22 26.71
CA LYS A 351 -35.80 8.83 27.80
C LYS A 351 -34.93 9.52 28.85
N GLY A 352 -33.69 9.07 29.04
CA GLY A 352 -32.73 9.66 30.00
C GLY A 352 -32.01 10.91 29.48
N LEU A 353 -32.10 11.23 28.19
CA LEU A 353 -31.47 12.42 27.63
C LEU A 353 -32.20 13.70 28.03
N SER A 354 -31.44 14.78 28.22
CA SER A 354 -32.04 16.10 28.35
C SER A 354 -32.77 16.49 27.06
N ARG A 355 -33.79 17.35 27.17
CA ARG A 355 -34.56 17.81 26.00
C ARG A 355 -33.67 18.50 24.95
N GLY A 356 -32.58 19.14 25.38
CA GLY A 356 -31.57 19.74 24.48
C GLY A 356 -30.76 18.70 23.71
N ASP A 357 -30.39 17.60 24.37
CA ASP A 357 -29.61 16.52 23.73
C ASP A 357 -30.47 15.71 22.76
N GLN A 358 -31.75 15.47 23.09
CA GLN A 358 -32.69 14.85 22.15
C GLN A 358 -32.84 15.67 20.87
N VAL A 359 -32.95 17.00 21.00
CA VAL A 359 -33.05 17.93 19.85
C VAL A 359 -31.73 17.97 19.07
N HIS A 360 -30.58 17.96 19.74
CA HIS A 360 -29.27 17.87 19.08
C HIS A 360 -29.15 16.60 18.24
N TRP A 361 -29.50 15.43 18.80
CA TRP A 361 -29.44 14.15 18.09
C TRP A 361 -30.45 14.05 16.95
N GLN A 362 -31.64 14.63 17.10
CA GLN A 362 -32.60 14.76 15.99
C GLN A 362 -32.03 15.64 14.86
N ASN A 363 -31.36 16.73 15.20
CA ASN A 363 -30.74 17.62 14.23
C ASN A 363 -29.51 17.00 13.54
N GLU A 364 -28.65 16.29 14.28
CA GLU A 364 -27.53 15.53 13.69
C GLU A 364 -28.03 14.41 12.78
N PHE A 365 -29.05 13.68 13.21
CA PHE A 365 -29.72 12.69 12.37
C PHE A 365 -30.27 13.33 11.09
N ALA A 366 -30.93 14.50 11.18
CA ALA A 366 -31.46 15.20 10.02
C ALA A 366 -30.36 15.73 9.07
N LYS A 367 -29.20 16.14 9.59
CA LYS A 367 -28.05 16.61 8.79
C LYS A 367 -27.43 15.50 7.93
N HIS A 368 -27.47 14.27 8.43
CA HIS A 368 -26.83 13.13 7.77
C HIS A 368 -27.77 12.35 6.85
N ASN A 369 -29.03 12.77 6.71
CA ASN A 369 -30.04 11.96 6.08
C ASN A 369 -30.79 12.65 4.94
N GLY A 370 -30.26 12.51 3.73
CA GLY A 370 -31.10 12.47 2.53
C GLY A 370 -31.85 11.14 2.49
N ASN A 371 -33.12 11.13 2.87
CA ASN A 371 -34.13 10.09 2.60
C ASN A 371 -33.91 8.63 3.10
N LEU A 372 -32.92 8.29 3.92
CA LEU A 372 -32.84 6.93 4.48
C LEU A 372 -33.63 6.85 5.80
N GLY A 373 -34.50 5.86 5.97
CA GLY A 373 -35.23 5.68 7.23
C GLY A 373 -34.30 5.35 8.40
N GLN A 374 -34.67 5.71 9.64
CA GLN A 374 -33.94 5.39 10.88
C GLN A 374 -33.46 3.92 10.96
N ARG A 375 -34.18 2.98 10.34
CA ARG A 375 -33.82 1.55 10.29
C ARG A 375 -32.52 1.24 9.56
N GLN A 376 -32.01 2.10 8.67
CA GLN A 376 -30.77 1.85 7.90
C GLN A 376 -29.50 2.48 8.51
N TYR A 377 -29.63 3.52 9.33
CA TYR A 377 -28.49 4.23 9.94
C TYR A 377 -27.77 3.42 11.03
N PHE A 378 -28.53 2.63 11.79
CA PHE A 378 -28.00 1.91 12.94
C PHE A 378 -27.21 0.63 12.61
N PRO A 379 -27.56 -0.16 11.57
CA PRO A 379 -26.69 -1.24 11.08
C PRO A 379 -25.28 -0.76 10.67
N ASP A 380 -25.17 0.41 10.05
CA ASP A 380 -23.88 1.00 9.67
C ASP A 380 -23.08 1.45 10.90
N SER A 381 -23.78 2.01 11.90
CA SER A 381 -23.18 2.35 13.20
C SER A 381 -22.76 1.10 13.98
N MET A 382 -23.48 -0.02 13.85
CA MET A 382 -23.16 -1.33 14.44
C MET A 382 -21.92 -1.95 13.78
N ALA A 383 -21.76 -1.81 12.46
CA ALA A 383 -20.55 -2.26 11.77
C ALA A 383 -19.30 -1.47 12.23
N ILE A 384 -19.45 -0.17 12.47
CA ILE A 384 -18.40 0.69 13.05
C ILE A 384 -18.13 0.31 14.51
N TYR A 385 -19.17 0.06 15.32
CA TYR A 385 -19.04 -0.41 16.70
C TYR A 385 -18.33 -1.75 16.78
N ASN A 386 -18.74 -2.75 15.99
CA ASN A 386 -18.08 -4.06 15.94
C ASN A 386 -16.60 -3.93 15.53
N SER A 387 -16.28 -3.01 14.62
CA SER A 387 -14.88 -2.70 14.27
C SER A 387 -14.10 -2.08 15.45
N ALA A 388 -14.77 -1.35 16.35
CA ALA A 388 -14.17 -0.82 17.58
C ALA A 388 -14.06 -1.90 18.68
N THR A 389 -15.03 -2.82 18.78
CA THR A 389 -14.95 -3.99 19.66
C THR A 389 -13.81 -4.92 19.26
N ASP A 390 -13.53 -5.05 17.95
CA ASP A 390 -12.36 -5.79 17.44
C ASP A 390 -11.05 -5.13 17.90
N ILE A 391 -10.99 -3.80 17.98
CA ILE A 391 -9.84 -3.05 18.52
C ILE A 391 -9.68 -3.30 20.03
N LEU A 392 -10.78 -3.34 20.78
CA LEU A 392 -10.75 -3.67 22.21
C LEU A 392 -10.33 -5.13 22.46
N THR A 393 -10.79 -6.07 21.63
CA THR A 393 -10.38 -7.49 21.67
C THR A 393 -8.88 -7.66 21.35
N ILE A 394 -8.34 -6.79 20.49
CA ILE A 394 -6.89 -6.71 20.23
C ILE A 394 -6.16 -6.21 21.48
N LEU A 395 -6.66 -5.16 22.14
CA LEU A 395 -6.07 -4.63 23.37
C LEU A 395 -6.11 -5.64 24.52
N GLU A 396 -7.19 -6.41 24.67
CA GLU A 396 -7.30 -7.51 25.65
C GLU A 396 -6.18 -8.54 25.49
N ARG A 397 -5.86 -8.94 24.25
CA ARG A 397 -4.79 -9.91 23.96
C ARG A 397 -3.39 -9.36 24.23
N PHE A 398 -3.20 -8.05 24.16
CA PHE A 398 -1.90 -7.42 24.38
C PHE A 398 -1.60 -7.14 25.85
N VAL A 399 -2.63 -6.98 26.67
CA VAL A 399 -2.49 -6.39 28.01
C VAL A 399 -2.85 -7.36 29.14
N GLY A 400 -3.58 -8.45 28.86
CA GLY A 400 -3.80 -9.52 29.84
C GLY A 400 -4.65 -9.09 31.04
N LEU A 401 -5.66 -8.25 30.83
CA LEU A 401 -6.50 -7.69 31.89
C LEU A 401 -7.64 -8.65 32.29
N PRO A 402 -7.97 -8.74 33.59
CA PRO A 402 -9.12 -9.50 34.07
C PRO A 402 -10.46 -8.81 33.76
N GLN A 403 -11.54 -9.59 33.77
CA GLN A 403 -12.92 -9.11 33.57
C GLN A 403 -13.64 -8.96 34.93
N PRO A 404 -14.46 -7.91 35.15
CA PRO A 404 -14.69 -6.76 34.26
C PRO A 404 -13.53 -5.75 34.30
N ILE A 405 -13.25 -5.10 33.15
CA ILE A 405 -12.15 -4.14 33.01
C ILE A 405 -12.54 -2.81 33.66
N ASP A 406 -11.86 -2.41 34.74
CA ASP A 406 -11.91 -1.04 35.27
C ASP A 406 -11.08 -0.12 34.35
N PHE A 407 -11.55 1.11 34.16
CA PHE A 407 -10.83 2.13 33.39
C PHE A 407 -9.45 2.44 33.99
N ASN A 408 -9.32 2.37 35.32
CA ASN A 408 -8.05 2.56 36.02
C ASN A 408 -7.03 1.46 35.65
N ASP A 409 -7.49 0.21 35.50
CA ASP A 409 -6.63 -0.91 35.11
C ASP A 409 -6.09 -0.75 33.69
N LEU A 410 -6.90 -0.19 32.78
CA LEU A 410 -6.50 0.10 31.41
C LEU A 410 -5.49 1.25 31.36
N GLU A 411 -5.71 2.31 32.13
CA GLU A 411 -4.79 3.46 32.20
C GLU A 411 -3.42 3.05 32.76
N ASP A 412 -3.40 2.28 33.86
CA ASP A 412 -2.18 1.78 34.49
C ASP A 412 -1.42 0.80 33.58
N ALA A 413 -2.14 -0.02 32.83
CA ALA A 413 -1.51 -0.96 31.91
C ALA A 413 -0.92 -0.28 30.66
N VAL A 414 -1.54 0.81 30.19
CA VAL A 414 -0.99 1.64 29.10
C VAL A 414 0.24 2.43 29.59
N ARG A 415 0.18 3.02 30.79
CA ARG A 415 1.30 3.73 31.43
C ARG A 415 2.49 2.81 31.72
N SER A 416 2.25 1.62 32.27
CA SER A 416 3.31 0.65 32.60
C SER A 416 4.04 0.09 31.37
N LYS A 417 3.43 0.18 30.17
CA LYS A 417 4.05 -0.19 28.90
C LYS A 417 4.76 0.98 28.20
N GLY A 418 4.86 2.14 28.85
CA GLY A 418 5.62 3.30 28.36
C GLY A 418 4.92 4.10 27.27
N PHE A 419 3.61 3.89 27.08
CA PHE A 419 2.80 4.73 26.20
C PHE A 419 2.33 5.96 26.99
N LEU A 420 2.66 7.15 26.49
CA LEU A 420 2.06 8.40 26.94
C LEU A 420 0.72 8.55 26.23
N LEU A 421 -0.38 8.58 27.00
CA LEU A 421 -1.71 8.96 26.53
C LEU A 421 -1.81 10.48 26.35
#